data_AF-A0A2P6VWC9-F1
#
_entry.id   AF-A0A2P6VWC9-F1
#
_cell.length_a   1.000
_cell.length_b   1.000
_cell.length_c   1.000
_cell.angle_alpha   90.00
_cell.angle_beta   90.00
_cell.angle_gamma   90.00
#
_symmetry.space_group_name_H-M   'P 1'
#
loop_
_entity.id
_entity.type
_entity.pdbx_description
1 polymer ?
#
loop_
_entity_poly.entity_id
_entity_poly.type
_entity_poly.pdbx_seq_one_letter_code
_entity_poly.pdbx_strand_id
1 'polypeptide(L)'
;MHWADVLAEDLLERGSEHTLATGITPSGPIHVGNLREVLTTEAVHRAVQDQGGSSTLLYVGDTYDPLRKVYPFLEDHPEINYADHVGEPISTVPAPDGEHESFAHRFLSPFLDALAELGIDPEIRLAHELYESGAYREAIEQAIDHGETIRGILNDVAGRDLEPGWVPFNPRCPDCGRFSETEITASDGTSLEIRCSCGFTGSLDALDPGAGKLPWRVDWPARWAFLGVSFEAFGKDHAASGGSWDTAVPIAEQVYGIDPPGHEVYEWIHVEGEGAMSSSKGTGIAAQDVLEVTPPEVLRFLFMRYRPNKHVEFDAGEGLLDLVDGYDRAMTELEEEGTSDELRDPERVLELSQPSGEMPEHPSQHVSMRHLARLVDIYEDTEEVLASVRRSGHIEEVTDAEEGLLRSRIERTRAWLATFAPEDAQLTRNPGACGRACTSSPPGSTGRPTSPRRARVRPRSWRCSPFGAPWPRETPSTWSRRRSRAISPASCRPSSRARSTESTGKAPTRCSSRWPCT
;
A
#
# COMPACT_ATOMS: atom_id res chain seq x y z
N MET A 1 7.54 2.85 22.28
CA MET A 1 6.17 2.87 21.77
C MET A 1 6.13 3.25 20.30
N HIS A 2 5.74 2.25 19.49
CA HIS A 2 5.55 2.31 18.05
C HIS A 2 4.21 2.99 17.71
N TRP A 3 3.90 3.17 16.43
CA TRP A 3 2.62 3.79 16.04
C TRP A 3 1.45 2.81 16.13
N ALA A 4 1.69 1.51 15.90
CA ALA A 4 0.65 0.49 16.02
C ALA A 4 0.16 0.33 17.46
N ASP A 5 1.08 0.38 18.44
CA ASP A 5 0.73 0.26 19.86
C ASP A 5 -0.15 1.42 20.33
N VAL A 6 0.08 2.65 19.85
CA VAL A 6 -0.76 3.82 20.17
C VAL A 6 -2.18 3.66 19.61
N LEU A 7 -2.30 3.17 18.36
CA LEU A 7 -3.61 2.90 17.76
C LEU A 7 -4.33 1.75 18.47
N ALA A 8 -3.60 0.75 18.96
CA ALA A 8 -4.16 -0.32 19.78
C ALA A 8 -4.63 0.19 21.17
N GLU A 9 -3.87 1.06 21.83
CA GLU A 9 -4.29 1.72 23.08
C GLU A 9 -5.61 2.52 22.85
N ASP A 10 -5.66 3.34 21.81
CA ASP A 10 -6.85 4.14 21.44
C ASP A 10 -8.08 3.26 21.11
N LEU A 11 -7.88 2.07 20.52
CA LEU A 11 -8.96 1.10 20.28
C LEU A 11 -9.42 0.43 21.57
N LEU A 12 -8.49 0.03 22.44
CA LEU A 12 -8.79 -0.66 23.70
C LEU A 12 -9.52 0.24 24.72
N GLU A 13 -9.48 1.56 24.56
CA GLU A 13 -10.38 2.48 25.29
C GLU A 13 -11.86 2.31 24.88
N ARG A 14 -12.15 1.81 23.67
CA ARG A 14 -13.52 1.62 23.13
C ARG A 14 -14.09 0.22 23.42
N GLY A 15 -13.26 -0.79 23.65
CA GLY A 15 -13.68 -2.17 23.88
C GLY A 15 -12.50 -3.13 24.09
N SER A 16 -12.78 -4.42 24.21
CA SER A 16 -11.75 -5.47 24.28
C SER A 16 -11.79 -6.45 23.12
N GLU A 17 -12.71 -6.24 22.16
CA GLU A 17 -12.94 -7.12 21.01
C GLU A 17 -13.07 -6.23 19.77
N HIS A 18 -12.21 -6.45 18.77
CA HIS A 18 -12.04 -5.55 17.63
C HIS A 18 -11.96 -6.29 16.29
N THR A 19 -13.00 -6.14 15.45
CA THR A 19 -12.88 -6.47 14.03
C THR A 19 -12.10 -5.36 13.33
N LEU A 20 -11.02 -5.73 12.65
CA LEU A 20 -10.18 -4.89 11.82
C LEU A 20 -10.38 -5.29 10.36
N ALA A 21 -10.50 -4.34 9.45
CA ALA A 21 -10.77 -4.61 8.03
C ALA A 21 -9.77 -3.94 7.08
N THR A 22 -9.61 -4.57 5.92
CA THR A 22 -8.86 -4.11 4.75
C THR A 22 -9.72 -4.43 3.51
N GLY A 23 -9.59 -3.69 2.41
CA GLY A 23 -10.49 -3.85 1.26
C GLY A 23 -9.92 -3.38 -0.07
N ILE A 24 -9.72 -4.31 -1.01
CA ILE A 24 -9.15 -4.01 -2.33
C ILE A 24 -10.00 -4.64 -3.44
N THR A 25 -10.29 -3.86 -4.48
CA THR A 25 -10.86 -4.35 -5.74
C THR A 25 -9.77 -5.06 -6.57
N PRO A 26 -9.85 -6.39 -6.82
CA PRO A 26 -8.88 -7.14 -7.64
C PRO A 26 -9.06 -6.84 -9.14
N SER A 27 -8.83 -5.58 -9.53
CA SER A 27 -9.07 -5.03 -10.87
C SER A 27 -7.88 -5.16 -11.83
N GLY A 28 -6.82 -5.84 -11.39
CA GLY A 28 -5.52 -6.01 -12.05
C GLY A 28 -4.49 -6.42 -10.99
N PRO A 29 -3.19 -6.59 -11.34
CA PRO A 29 -2.16 -7.02 -10.39
C PRO A 29 -2.10 -6.14 -9.14
N ILE A 30 -2.18 -6.77 -7.96
CA ILE A 30 -2.16 -6.09 -6.67
C ILE A 30 -0.69 -5.85 -6.27
N HIS A 31 -0.32 -4.58 -6.10
CA HIS A 31 1.08 -4.14 -6.03
C HIS A 31 1.55 -3.85 -4.62
N VAL A 32 2.86 -3.69 -4.40
CA VAL A 32 3.46 -3.37 -3.08
C VAL A 32 2.78 -2.18 -2.38
N GLY A 33 2.33 -1.17 -3.13
CA GLY A 33 1.55 -0.06 -2.57
C GLY A 33 0.25 -0.47 -1.85
N ASN A 34 -0.38 -1.59 -2.22
CA ASN A 34 -1.57 -2.13 -1.56
C ASN A 34 -1.24 -2.84 -0.24
N LEU A 35 -0.04 -3.43 -0.11
CA LEU A 35 0.42 -3.99 1.17
C LEU A 35 0.46 -2.92 2.27
N ARG A 36 0.54 -1.63 1.92
CA ARG A 36 0.50 -0.54 2.92
C ARG A 36 -0.79 -0.54 3.72
N GLU A 37 -1.93 -0.85 3.10
CA GLU A 37 -3.22 -0.96 3.79
C GLU A 37 -3.23 -2.17 4.74
N VAL A 38 -2.84 -3.33 4.19
CA VAL A 38 -2.91 -4.60 4.91
C VAL A 38 -1.93 -4.65 6.07
N LEU A 39 -0.66 -4.29 5.87
CA LEU A 39 0.35 -4.26 6.93
C LEU A 39 0.12 -3.14 7.96
N THR A 40 -0.51 -2.01 7.57
CA THR A 40 -0.89 -1.00 8.57
C THR A 40 -1.96 -1.55 9.51
N THR A 41 -2.98 -2.21 8.95
CA THR A 41 -4.07 -2.79 9.73
C THR A 41 -3.60 -4.01 10.54
N GLU A 42 -2.79 -4.88 9.95
CA GLU A 42 -2.28 -6.09 10.61
C GLU A 42 -1.31 -5.77 11.76
N ALA A 43 -0.50 -4.71 11.66
CA ALA A 43 0.32 -4.27 12.78
C ALA A 43 -0.54 -3.81 13.99
N VAL A 44 -1.66 -3.13 13.73
CA VAL A 44 -2.62 -2.75 14.80
C VAL A 44 -3.34 -3.98 15.35
N HIS A 45 -3.68 -4.97 14.50
CA HIS A 45 -4.25 -6.26 14.93
C HIS A 45 -3.33 -7.00 15.91
N ARG A 46 -2.04 -7.14 15.57
CA ARG A 46 -1.02 -7.71 16.47
C ARG A 46 -0.89 -6.88 17.75
N ALA A 47 -0.78 -5.57 17.64
CA ALA A 47 -0.65 -4.69 18.81
C ALA A 47 -1.87 -4.75 19.77
N VAL A 48 -3.09 -4.93 19.26
CA VAL A 48 -4.28 -5.17 20.09
C VAL A 48 -4.19 -6.51 20.83
N GLN A 49 -3.71 -7.57 20.16
CA GLN A 49 -3.51 -8.89 20.78
C GLN A 49 -2.40 -8.87 21.85
N ASP A 50 -1.26 -8.24 21.56
CA ASP A 50 -0.13 -8.10 22.47
C ASP A 50 -0.50 -7.33 23.76
N GLN A 51 -1.43 -6.39 23.65
CA GLN A 51 -1.98 -5.62 24.78
C GLN A 51 -3.14 -6.35 25.52
N GLY A 52 -3.47 -7.59 25.11
CA GLY A 52 -4.46 -8.44 25.77
C GLY A 52 -5.90 -8.27 25.29
N GLY A 53 -6.12 -7.58 24.16
CA GLY A 53 -7.39 -7.55 23.45
C GLY A 53 -7.61 -8.78 22.56
N SER A 54 -8.87 -8.96 22.13
CA SER A 54 -9.21 -9.85 21.03
C SER A 54 -9.30 -9.04 19.74
N SER A 55 -8.73 -9.54 18.65
CA SER A 55 -8.91 -8.94 17.33
C SER A 55 -9.11 -10.00 16.26
N THR A 56 -9.99 -9.70 15.31
CA THR A 56 -10.22 -10.44 14.06
C THR A 56 -9.76 -9.57 12.90
N LEU A 57 -8.87 -10.07 12.05
CA LEU A 57 -8.44 -9.38 10.83
C LEU A 57 -9.27 -9.88 9.64
N LEU A 58 -9.95 -8.97 8.94
CA LEU A 58 -10.71 -9.25 7.73
C LEU A 58 -9.99 -8.72 6.50
N TYR A 59 -9.99 -9.51 5.43
CA TYR A 59 -9.63 -9.05 4.09
C TYR A 59 -10.85 -9.13 3.17
N VAL A 60 -11.29 -7.97 2.69
CA VAL A 60 -12.44 -7.87 1.78
C VAL A 60 -11.95 -7.75 0.34
N GLY A 61 -12.17 -8.80 -0.45
CA GLY A 61 -12.04 -8.72 -1.89
C GLY A 61 -13.29 -8.04 -2.48
N ASP A 62 -13.16 -6.83 -3.02
CA ASP A 62 -14.26 -6.10 -3.66
C ASP A 62 -14.59 -6.66 -5.08
N THR A 63 -14.75 -7.98 -5.15
CA THR A 63 -14.95 -8.78 -6.37
C THR A 63 -16.26 -8.49 -7.12
N TYR A 64 -17.19 -7.77 -6.49
CA TYR A 64 -18.50 -7.44 -7.07
C TYR A 64 -18.51 -6.06 -7.75
N ASP A 65 -17.38 -5.36 -7.79
CA ASP A 65 -17.24 -4.15 -8.60
C ASP A 65 -17.32 -4.46 -10.10
N PRO A 66 -17.89 -3.57 -10.92
CA PRO A 66 -17.91 -3.73 -12.37
C PRO A 66 -16.51 -3.64 -12.98
N LEU A 67 -16.25 -4.39 -14.05
CA LEU A 67 -15.15 -4.11 -14.97
C LEU A 67 -15.39 -2.74 -15.61
N ARG A 68 -14.72 -1.70 -15.11
CA ARG A 68 -14.98 -0.29 -15.46
C ARG A 68 -14.64 0.08 -16.91
N LYS A 69 -13.68 -0.64 -17.51
CA LYS A 69 -13.16 -0.44 -18.86
C LYS A 69 -12.27 -1.65 -19.23
N VAL A 70 -11.89 -1.75 -20.50
CA VAL A 70 -10.73 -2.55 -20.89
C VAL A 70 -9.47 -1.86 -20.32
N TYR A 71 -8.60 -2.61 -19.67
CA TYR A 71 -7.29 -2.14 -19.18
C TYR A 71 -6.20 -2.47 -20.20
N PRO A 72 -5.06 -1.75 -20.24
CA PRO A 72 -4.02 -1.98 -21.25
C PRO A 72 -3.50 -3.42 -21.32
N PHE A 73 -3.44 -4.13 -20.19
CA PHE A 73 -3.05 -5.55 -20.12
C PHE A 73 -4.09 -6.55 -20.68
N LEU A 74 -5.22 -6.05 -21.20
CA LEU A 74 -6.33 -6.81 -21.79
C LEU A 74 -6.63 -6.43 -23.25
N GLU A 75 -6.07 -5.33 -23.77
CA GLU A 75 -6.48 -4.73 -25.04
C GLU A 75 -6.22 -5.64 -26.26
N ASP A 76 -5.18 -6.48 -26.19
CA ASP A 76 -4.78 -7.43 -27.25
C ASP A 76 -4.96 -8.91 -26.84
N HIS A 77 -5.89 -9.22 -25.92
CA HIS A 77 -6.08 -10.60 -25.45
C HIS A 77 -6.54 -11.55 -26.58
N PRO A 78 -5.85 -12.67 -26.85
CA PRO A 78 -6.02 -13.44 -28.09
C PRO A 78 -7.36 -14.17 -28.23
N GLU A 79 -8.05 -14.46 -27.11
CA GLU A 79 -9.24 -15.31 -27.09
C GLU A 79 -10.50 -14.63 -26.52
N ILE A 80 -10.37 -13.47 -25.86
CA ILE A 80 -11.44 -12.86 -25.06
C ILE A 80 -11.54 -11.37 -25.39
N ASN A 81 -12.69 -10.94 -25.88
CA ASN A 81 -12.97 -9.51 -26.10
C ASN A 81 -13.47 -8.88 -24.80
N TYR A 82 -12.57 -8.34 -23.98
CA TYR A 82 -12.93 -7.72 -22.70
C TYR A 82 -13.85 -6.49 -22.82
N ALA A 83 -14.01 -5.91 -24.02
CA ALA A 83 -15.02 -4.86 -24.25
C ALA A 83 -16.46 -5.37 -24.06
N ASP A 84 -16.72 -6.66 -24.32
CA ASP A 84 -18.04 -7.27 -24.15
C ASP A 84 -18.38 -7.52 -22.68
N HIS A 85 -17.38 -7.50 -21.78
CA HIS A 85 -17.53 -7.72 -20.34
C HIS A 85 -17.56 -6.42 -19.50
N VAL A 86 -17.41 -5.25 -20.13
CA VAL A 86 -17.46 -3.96 -19.42
C VAL A 86 -18.83 -3.77 -18.76
N GLY A 87 -18.80 -3.46 -17.46
CA GLY A 87 -20.00 -3.29 -16.63
C GLY A 87 -20.45 -4.54 -15.87
N GLU A 88 -19.93 -5.73 -16.19
CA GLU A 88 -20.16 -6.97 -15.43
C GLU A 88 -19.32 -7.01 -14.14
N PRO A 89 -19.80 -7.63 -13.04
CA PRO A 89 -18.98 -7.85 -11.85
C PRO A 89 -17.70 -8.64 -12.18
N ILE A 90 -16.56 -8.21 -11.67
CA ILE A 90 -15.27 -8.88 -11.93
C ILE A 90 -15.19 -10.33 -11.41
N SER A 91 -16.11 -10.75 -10.52
CA SER A 91 -16.30 -12.15 -10.14
C SER A 91 -16.92 -13.03 -11.25
N THR A 92 -17.60 -12.45 -12.24
CA THR A 92 -18.21 -13.19 -13.37
C THR A 92 -17.48 -13.00 -14.69
N VAL A 93 -16.58 -12.02 -14.79
CA VAL A 93 -15.73 -11.81 -15.97
C VAL A 93 -14.71 -12.97 -16.09
N PRO A 94 -14.49 -13.56 -17.28
CA PRO A 94 -13.50 -14.62 -17.47
C PRO A 94 -12.05 -14.21 -17.12
N ALA A 95 -11.29 -15.15 -16.58
CA ALA A 95 -9.87 -14.94 -16.26
C ALA A 95 -9.00 -14.81 -17.54
N PRO A 96 -8.02 -13.88 -17.59
CA PRO A 96 -7.15 -13.66 -18.74
C PRO A 96 -6.03 -14.71 -18.93
N ASP A 97 -6.02 -15.79 -18.13
CA ASP A 97 -5.17 -16.96 -18.38
C ASP A 97 -5.96 -18.22 -18.74
N GLY A 98 -7.30 -18.20 -18.60
CA GLY A 98 -8.15 -19.38 -18.78
C GLY A 98 -7.97 -20.47 -17.71
N GLU A 99 -7.19 -20.22 -16.65
CA GLU A 99 -6.92 -21.19 -15.58
C GLU A 99 -7.71 -20.86 -14.31
N HIS A 100 -7.80 -19.58 -13.94
CA HIS A 100 -8.54 -19.14 -12.76
C HIS A 100 -10.06 -19.07 -13.02
N GLU A 101 -10.87 -19.26 -11.98
CA GLU A 101 -12.34 -19.25 -12.07
C GLU A 101 -12.90 -17.94 -12.65
N SER A 102 -12.30 -16.80 -12.29
CA SER A 102 -12.71 -15.48 -12.79
C SER A 102 -11.56 -14.47 -12.77
N PHE A 103 -11.80 -13.34 -13.42
CA PHE A 103 -10.92 -12.18 -13.42
C PHE A 103 -10.54 -11.75 -11.99
N ALA A 104 -11.51 -11.69 -11.08
CA ALA A 104 -11.24 -11.38 -9.67
C ALA A 104 -10.30 -12.40 -9.03
N HIS A 105 -10.53 -13.70 -9.21
CA HIS A 105 -9.68 -14.75 -8.65
C HIS A 105 -8.26 -14.71 -9.22
N ARG A 106 -8.10 -14.38 -10.50
CA ARG A 106 -6.78 -14.26 -11.14
C ARG A 106 -5.85 -13.26 -10.47
N PHE A 107 -6.38 -12.12 -10.04
CA PHE A 107 -5.58 -11.06 -9.42
C PHE A 107 -5.58 -11.13 -7.90
N LEU A 108 -6.55 -11.82 -7.30
CA LEU A 108 -6.61 -12.02 -5.86
C LEU A 108 -5.73 -13.18 -5.38
N SER A 109 -5.75 -14.35 -6.03
CA SER A 109 -5.01 -15.54 -5.53
C SER A 109 -3.52 -15.28 -5.28
N PRO A 110 -2.75 -14.70 -6.23
CA PRO A 110 -1.31 -14.49 -6.03
C PRO A 110 -1.02 -13.45 -4.94
N PHE A 111 -1.97 -12.57 -4.64
CA PHE A 111 -1.86 -11.63 -3.53
C PHE A 111 -2.15 -12.31 -2.18
N LEU A 112 -3.10 -13.23 -2.10
CA LEU A 112 -3.34 -14.03 -0.90
C LEU A 112 -2.14 -14.94 -0.58
N ASP A 113 -1.51 -15.52 -1.60
CA ASP A 113 -0.26 -16.29 -1.45
C ASP A 113 0.87 -15.39 -0.87
N ALA A 114 0.99 -14.16 -1.37
CA ALA A 114 1.92 -13.16 -0.84
C ALA A 114 1.62 -12.74 0.61
N LEU A 115 0.34 -12.61 1.00
CA LEU A 115 -0.05 -12.37 2.39
C LEU A 115 0.36 -13.53 3.30
N ALA A 116 0.20 -14.77 2.85
CA ALA A 116 0.60 -15.96 3.60
C ALA A 116 2.14 -16.03 3.81
N GLU A 117 2.96 -15.72 2.79
CA GLU A 117 4.43 -15.62 2.94
C GLU A 117 4.83 -14.49 3.90
N LEU A 118 4.07 -13.39 3.94
CA LEU A 118 4.23 -12.30 4.90
C LEU A 118 3.72 -12.63 6.32
N GLY A 119 3.22 -13.84 6.58
CA GLY A 119 2.69 -14.24 7.89
C GLY A 119 1.42 -13.48 8.28
N ILE A 120 0.58 -13.15 7.29
CA ILE A 120 -0.70 -12.47 7.46
C ILE A 120 -1.78 -13.51 7.14
N ASP A 121 -2.60 -13.87 8.14
CA ASP A 121 -3.72 -14.82 8.01
C ASP A 121 -5.06 -14.12 8.27
N PRO A 122 -5.59 -13.36 7.29
CA PRO A 122 -6.84 -12.65 7.43
C PRO A 122 -8.02 -13.55 7.05
N GLU A 123 -9.15 -13.38 7.73
CA GLU A 123 -10.38 -14.01 7.31
C GLU A 123 -10.90 -13.36 6.01
N ILE A 124 -10.90 -14.14 4.93
CA ILE A 124 -11.29 -13.67 3.60
C ILE A 124 -12.81 -13.49 3.50
N ARG A 125 -13.20 -12.42 2.83
CA ARG A 125 -14.59 -12.08 2.50
C ARG A 125 -14.68 -11.58 1.08
N LEU A 126 -15.36 -12.30 0.19
CA LEU A 126 -15.55 -11.86 -1.20
C LEU A 126 -16.88 -11.13 -1.32
N ALA A 127 -16.86 -9.90 -1.83
CA ALA A 127 -18.05 -9.06 -1.90
C ALA A 127 -19.20 -9.74 -2.67
N HIS A 128 -18.90 -10.49 -3.74
CA HIS A 128 -19.93 -11.16 -4.53
C HIS A 128 -20.70 -12.21 -3.71
N GLU A 129 -20.01 -13.04 -2.94
CA GLU A 129 -20.62 -14.03 -2.04
C GLU A 129 -21.49 -13.38 -0.97
N LEU A 130 -21.09 -12.22 -0.44
CA LEU A 130 -21.88 -11.48 0.56
C LEU A 130 -23.17 -10.90 -0.02
N TYR A 131 -23.14 -10.43 -1.26
CA TYR A 131 -24.34 -9.96 -1.97
C TYR A 131 -25.24 -11.14 -2.42
N GLU A 132 -24.66 -12.26 -2.86
CA GLU A 132 -25.39 -13.44 -3.36
C GLU A 132 -25.92 -14.35 -2.25
N SER A 133 -25.33 -14.31 -1.04
CA SER A 133 -25.89 -14.95 0.17
C SER A 133 -27.00 -14.11 0.83
N GLY A 134 -27.14 -12.84 0.44
CA GLY A 134 -28.10 -11.90 1.04
C GLY A 134 -27.64 -11.26 2.34
N ALA A 135 -26.35 -11.36 2.72
CA ALA A 135 -25.81 -10.72 3.92
C ALA A 135 -25.98 -9.18 3.91
N TYR A 136 -25.96 -8.57 2.73
CA TYR A 136 -26.21 -7.13 2.55
C TYR A 136 -27.68 -6.70 2.68
N ARG A 137 -28.66 -7.62 2.81
CA ARG A 137 -30.10 -7.32 2.71
C ARG A 137 -30.54 -6.15 3.61
N GLU A 138 -30.23 -6.21 4.90
CA GLU A 138 -30.64 -5.17 5.86
C GLU A 138 -29.99 -3.81 5.55
N ALA A 139 -28.75 -3.82 5.05
CA ALA A 139 -28.05 -2.58 4.67
C ALA A 139 -28.55 -1.99 3.34
N ILE A 140 -29.05 -2.83 2.42
CA ILE A 140 -29.72 -2.39 1.18
C ILE A 140 -31.08 -1.75 1.52
N GLU A 141 -31.87 -2.40 2.39
CA GLU A 141 -33.15 -1.86 2.87
C GLU A 141 -32.95 -0.49 3.54
N GLN A 142 -32.03 -0.39 4.50
CA GLN A 142 -31.69 0.88 5.16
C GLN A 142 -31.17 1.95 4.19
N ALA A 143 -30.36 1.58 3.19
CA ALA A 143 -29.89 2.52 2.19
C ALA A 143 -31.04 3.12 1.37
N ILE A 144 -31.96 2.27 0.90
CA ILE A 144 -33.10 2.69 0.07
C ILE A 144 -34.05 3.57 0.88
N ASP A 145 -34.39 3.18 2.10
CA ASP A 145 -35.26 3.95 3.01
C ASP A 145 -34.68 5.35 3.33
N HIS A 146 -33.36 5.46 3.43
CA HIS A 146 -32.65 6.72 3.69
C HIS A 146 -32.08 7.38 2.43
N GLY A 147 -32.54 6.99 1.23
CA GLY A 147 -31.98 7.45 -0.05
C GLY A 147 -31.92 8.98 -0.21
N GLU A 148 -32.94 9.70 0.28
CA GLU A 148 -32.97 11.16 0.32
C GLU A 148 -31.88 11.76 1.22
N THR A 149 -31.61 11.14 2.38
CA THR A 149 -30.55 11.53 3.33
C THR A 149 -29.17 11.29 2.72
N ILE A 150 -28.94 10.10 2.15
CA ILE A 150 -27.70 9.76 1.44
C ILE A 150 -27.45 10.73 0.29
N ARG A 151 -28.49 11.03 -0.51
CA ARG A 151 -28.37 12.00 -1.60
C ARG A 151 -27.96 13.39 -1.09
N GLY A 152 -28.57 13.86 0.00
CA GLY A 152 -28.20 15.11 0.66
C GLY A 152 -26.72 15.13 1.03
N ILE A 153 -26.24 14.09 1.74
CA ILE A 153 -24.83 13.95 2.13
C ILE A 153 -23.90 13.95 0.91
N LEU A 154 -24.22 13.17 -0.13
CA LEU A 154 -23.38 13.06 -1.34
C LEU A 154 -23.33 14.38 -2.13
N ASN A 155 -24.44 15.12 -2.19
CA ASN A 155 -24.48 16.43 -2.86
C ASN A 155 -23.72 17.50 -2.05
N ASP A 156 -23.98 17.59 -0.74
CA ASP A 156 -23.41 18.63 0.13
C ASP A 156 -21.91 18.42 0.42
N VAL A 157 -21.47 17.17 0.61
CA VAL A 157 -20.09 16.85 1.01
C VAL A 157 -19.19 16.55 -0.19
N ALA A 158 -19.65 15.69 -1.12
CA ALA A 158 -18.86 15.27 -2.27
C ALA A 158 -19.13 16.09 -3.55
N GLY A 159 -19.93 17.16 -3.45
CA GLY A 159 -20.23 18.05 -4.57
C GLY A 159 -20.96 17.35 -5.73
N ARG A 160 -21.73 16.30 -5.42
CA ARG A 160 -22.56 15.59 -6.42
C ARG A 160 -23.79 16.43 -6.79
N ASP A 161 -24.34 16.13 -7.96
CA ASP A 161 -25.59 16.72 -8.46
C ASP A 161 -26.57 15.58 -8.77
N LEU A 162 -26.92 14.82 -7.72
CA LEU A 162 -27.89 13.74 -7.80
C LEU A 162 -29.31 14.32 -7.77
N GLU A 163 -30.18 13.80 -8.63
CA GLU A 163 -31.56 14.29 -8.79
C GLU A 163 -32.51 13.86 -7.66
N PRO A 164 -33.62 14.59 -7.42
CA PRO A 164 -34.72 14.15 -6.56
C PRO A 164 -35.24 12.76 -6.94
N GLY A 165 -35.43 11.87 -5.96
CA GLY A 165 -35.83 10.48 -6.19
C GLY A 165 -34.72 9.53 -6.66
N TRP A 166 -33.45 9.94 -6.67
CA TRP A 166 -32.32 9.02 -6.86
C TRP A 166 -32.30 7.91 -5.80
N VAL A 167 -32.19 6.66 -6.25
CA VAL A 167 -32.11 5.46 -5.40
C VAL A 167 -30.63 5.03 -5.26
N PRO A 168 -30.12 4.78 -4.03
CA PRO A 168 -28.74 4.38 -3.80
C PRO A 168 -28.50 2.89 -4.09
N PHE A 169 -28.82 2.43 -5.30
CA PHE A 169 -28.65 1.04 -5.72
C PHE A 169 -28.28 0.96 -7.21
N ASN A 170 -27.35 0.07 -7.58
CA ASN A 170 -27.00 -0.24 -8.96
C ASN A 170 -27.55 -1.63 -9.30
N PRO A 171 -28.68 -1.74 -10.02
CA PRO A 171 -29.29 -3.03 -10.29
C PRO A 171 -28.45 -3.82 -11.30
N ARG A 172 -28.41 -5.15 -11.11
CA ARG A 172 -27.80 -6.07 -12.06
C ARG A 172 -28.84 -6.43 -13.12
N CYS A 173 -28.54 -6.22 -14.40
CA CYS A 173 -29.45 -6.61 -15.47
C CYS A 173 -29.64 -8.15 -15.47
N PRO A 174 -30.88 -8.68 -15.41
CA PRO A 174 -31.13 -10.12 -15.45
C PRO A 174 -30.69 -10.81 -16.76
N ASP A 175 -30.71 -10.09 -17.89
CA ASP A 175 -30.35 -10.64 -19.20
C ASP A 175 -28.83 -10.62 -19.47
N CYS A 176 -28.13 -9.52 -19.15
CA CYS A 176 -26.71 -9.34 -19.50
C CYS A 176 -25.76 -9.24 -18.30
N GLY A 177 -26.25 -9.30 -17.07
CA GLY A 177 -25.42 -9.30 -15.86
C GLY A 177 -24.70 -7.99 -15.51
N ARG A 178 -24.83 -6.94 -16.33
CA ARG A 178 -24.15 -5.65 -16.14
C ARG A 178 -24.86 -4.75 -15.11
N PHE A 179 -24.06 -3.96 -14.38
CA PHE A 179 -24.56 -2.89 -13.51
C PHE A 179 -24.60 -1.52 -14.23
N SER A 180 -23.50 -1.14 -14.90
CA SER A 180 -23.26 0.24 -15.35
C SER A 180 -24.16 0.74 -16.48
N GLU A 181 -24.98 -0.14 -17.05
CA GLU A 181 -25.88 0.16 -18.16
C GLU A 181 -27.36 -0.08 -17.80
N THR A 182 -27.65 -0.28 -16.51
CA THR A 182 -28.97 -0.59 -15.96
C THR A 182 -29.51 0.62 -15.19
N GLU A 183 -30.54 1.27 -15.74
CA GLU A 183 -31.19 2.46 -15.17
C GLU A 183 -32.42 2.05 -14.35
N ILE A 184 -32.58 2.65 -13.16
CA ILE A 184 -33.84 2.59 -12.38
C ILE A 184 -34.78 3.65 -12.93
N THR A 185 -35.90 3.21 -13.51
CA THR A 185 -36.88 4.09 -14.17
C THR A 185 -38.08 4.44 -13.27
N ALA A 186 -38.36 3.62 -12.27
CA ALA A 186 -39.26 3.90 -11.15
C ALA A 186 -38.92 2.99 -9.96
N SER A 187 -39.37 3.38 -8.76
CA SER A 187 -39.20 2.61 -7.53
C SER A 187 -40.40 2.77 -6.58
N ASP A 188 -40.76 1.71 -5.87
CA ASP A 188 -41.69 1.72 -4.73
C ASP A 188 -41.05 0.90 -3.60
N GLY A 189 -40.40 1.59 -2.65
CA GLY A 189 -39.48 0.96 -1.71
C GLY A 189 -38.35 0.22 -2.44
N THR A 190 -38.18 -1.06 -2.13
CA THR A 190 -37.16 -1.93 -2.74
C THR A 190 -37.58 -2.53 -4.08
N SER A 191 -38.84 -2.37 -4.49
CA SER A 191 -39.32 -2.81 -5.80
C SER A 191 -38.91 -1.80 -6.87
N LEU A 192 -38.08 -2.21 -7.83
CA LEU A 192 -37.47 -1.35 -8.85
C LEU A 192 -37.93 -1.75 -10.26
N GLU A 193 -38.38 -0.79 -11.05
CA GLU A 193 -38.63 -0.94 -12.49
C GLU A 193 -37.38 -0.49 -13.26
N ILE A 194 -36.70 -1.40 -13.94
CA ILE A 194 -35.40 -1.14 -14.57
C ILE A 194 -35.44 -1.22 -16.10
N ARG A 195 -34.49 -0.53 -16.74
CA ARG A 195 -34.19 -0.65 -18.18
C ARG A 195 -32.69 -0.79 -18.39
N CYS A 196 -32.28 -1.74 -19.23
CA CYS A 196 -30.88 -1.91 -19.62
C CYS A 196 -30.63 -1.54 -21.09
N SER A 197 -29.43 -1.06 -21.39
CA SER A 197 -28.87 -0.89 -22.75
C SER A 197 -29.12 -2.08 -23.70
N CYS A 198 -29.07 -3.31 -23.18
CA CYS A 198 -29.22 -4.54 -23.96
C CYS A 198 -30.66 -4.79 -24.45
N GLY A 199 -31.62 -3.96 -24.02
CA GLY A 199 -33.03 -4.06 -24.37
C GLY A 199 -33.92 -4.65 -23.28
N PHE A 200 -33.36 -5.14 -22.16
CA PHE A 200 -34.15 -5.60 -21.02
C PHE A 200 -34.99 -4.46 -20.45
N THR A 201 -36.24 -4.77 -20.08
CA THR A 201 -37.13 -3.89 -19.31
C THR A 201 -38.04 -4.78 -18.47
N GLY A 202 -38.11 -4.51 -17.17
CA GLY A 202 -38.89 -5.27 -16.21
C GLY A 202 -38.57 -4.87 -14.78
N SER A 203 -39.14 -5.57 -13.81
CA SER A 203 -38.95 -5.28 -12.39
C SER A 203 -38.07 -6.31 -11.66
N LEU A 204 -37.48 -5.87 -10.55
CA LEU A 204 -36.75 -6.68 -9.58
C LEU A 204 -36.95 -6.13 -8.16
N ASP A 205 -36.73 -6.95 -7.14
CA ASP A 205 -36.61 -6.48 -5.76
C ASP A 205 -35.13 -6.30 -5.43
N ALA A 206 -34.74 -5.14 -4.89
CA ALA A 206 -33.37 -4.87 -4.47
C ALA A 206 -32.90 -5.79 -3.32
N LEU A 207 -33.84 -6.41 -2.58
CA LEU A 207 -33.56 -7.35 -1.50
C LEU A 207 -33.40 -8.81 -1.98
N ASP A 208 -33.62 -9.10 -3.27
CA ASP A 208 -33.31 -10.41 -3.84
C ASP A 208 -31.78 -10.62 -3.86
N PRO A 209 -31.26 -11.81 -3.46
CA PRO A 209 -29.81 -12.02 -3.38
C PRO A 209 -29.14 -11.86 -4.75
N GLY A 210 -28.06 -11.06 -4.80
CA GLY A 210 -27.34 -10.76 -6.04
C GLY A 210 -28.09 -9.90 -7.08
N ALA A 211 -29.20 -9.24 -6.70
CA ALA A 211 -29.98 -8.39 -7.61
C ALA A 211 -29.31 -7.05 -8.01
N GLY A 212 -28.23 -6.66 -7.32
CA GLY A 212 -27.51 -5.41 -7.56
C GLY A 212 -26.48 -5.12 -6.47
N LYS A 213 -25.78 -3.98 -6.60
CA LYS A 213 -24.76 -3.52 -5.64
C LYS A 213 -25.05 -2.09 -5.16
N LEU A 214 -24.83 -1.80 -3.87
CA LEU A 214 -24.83 -0.41 -3.38
C LEU A 214 -23.73 0.42 -4.08
N PRO A 215 -23.93 1.72 -4.35
CA PRO A 215 -22.86 2.61 -4.77
C PRO A 215 -21.74 2.59 -3.72
N TRP A 216 -20.48 2.52 -4.13
CA TRP A 216 -19.35 2.24 -3.22
C TRP A 216 -19.23 3.18 -1.99
N ARG A 217 -19.67 4.45 -2.08
CA ARG A 217 -19.72 5.40 -0.94
C ARG A 217 -20.81 5.10 0.09
N VAL A 218 -21.72 4.21 -0.24
CA VAL A 218 -22.82 3.69 0.59
C VAL A 218 -22.49 2.26 1.03
N ASP A 219 -21.94 1.45 0.12
CA ASP A 219 -21.40 0.10 0.34
C ASP A 219 -20.32 0.05 1.44
N TRP A 220 -19.39 1.01 1.48
CA TRP A 220 -18.30 1.02 2.45
C TRP A 220 -18.77 1.22 3.90
N PRO A 221 -19.60 2.23 4.25
CA PRO A 221 -20.19 2.31 5.59
C PRO A 221 -21.23 1.21 5.89
N ALA A 222 -21.93 0.67 4.88
CA ALA A 222 -22.75 -0.53 5.06
C ALA A 222 -21.91 -1.72 5.55
N ARG A 223 -20.74 -1.92 4.92
CA ARG A 223 -19.77 -2.98 5.25
C ARG A 223 -19.28 -2.88 6.69
N TRP A 224 -19.03 -1.68 7.19
CA TRP A 224 -18.69 -1.47 8.60
C TRP A 224 -19.78 -1.96 9.55
N ALA A 225 -21.05 -1.68 9.23
CA ALA A 225 -22.17 -2.01 10.09
C ALA A 225 -22.40 -3.52 10.23
N PHE A 226 -22.46 -4.29 9.13
CA PHE A 226 -22.77 -5.72 9.21
C PHE A 226 -21.56 -6.62 9.54
N LEU A 227 -20.33 -6.19 9.23
CA LEU A 227 -19.10 -6.90 9.67
C LEU A 227 -18.63 -6.46 11.07
N GLY A 228 -19.24 -5.43 11.66
CA GLY A 228 -18.84 -4.88 12.96
C GLY A 228 -17.43 -4.28 12.97
N VAL A 229 -17.02 -3.65 11.86
CA VAL A 229 -15.66 -3.10 11.70
C VAL A 229 -15.43 -1.98 12.71
N SER A 230 -14.40 -2.15 13.54
CA SER A 230 -14.00 -1.20 14.58
C SER A 230 -12.73 -0.41 14.22
N PHE A 231 -11.94 -0.89 13.25
CA PHE A 231 -10.82 -0.15 12.66
C PHE A 231 -10.58 -0.56 11.19
N GLU A 232 -10.27 0.40 10.33
CA GLU A 232 -9.86 0.19 8.93
C GLU A 232 -8.85 1.27 8.53
N ALA A 233 -7.65 0.87 8.09
CA ALA A 233 -6.71 1.80 7.47
C ALA A 233 -7.07 2.02 6.01
N PHE A 234 -6.81 3.22 5.47
CA PHE A 234 -7.11 3.52 4.07
C PHE A 234 -6.20 4.58 3.47
N GLY A 235 -6.09 4.57 2.14
CA GLY A 235 -5.23 5.49 1.41
C GLY A 235 -5.71 6.93 1.46
N LYS A 236 -4.76 7.87 1.49
CA LYS A 236 -4.99 9.33 1.53
C LYS A 236 -6.00 9.88 0.52
N ASP A 237 -6.19 9.25 -0.64
CA ASP A 237 -7.23 9.62 -1.61
C ASP A 237 -8.65 9.60 -1.02
N HIS A 238 -8.89 8.72 -0.04
CA HIS A 238 -10.17 8.61 0.65
C HIS A 238 -10.34 9.71 1.73
N ALA A 239 -9.23 10.25 2.25
CA ALA A 239 -9.15 11.33 3.23
C ALA A 239 -9.06 12.75 2.62
N ALA A 240 -9.10 12.88 1.30
CA ALA A 240 -9.20 14.19 0.64
C ALA A 240 -10.53 14.88 1.04
N SER A 241 -10.58 16.22 1.00
CA SER A 241 -11.81 16.95 1.33
C SER A 241 -12.92 16.66 0.31
N GLY A 242 -14.11 16.25 0.78
CA GLY A 242 -15.18 15.67 -0.05
C GLY A 242 -14.89 14.23 -0.52
N GLY A 243 -13.83 13.62 0.03
CA GLY A 243 -13.39 12.26 -0.22
C GLY A 243 -14.36 11.22 0.33
N SER A 244 -13.98 9.96 0.16
CA SER A 244 -14.77 8.80 0.56
C SER A 244 -15.15 8.85 2.05
N TRP A 245 -14.16 9.17 2.89
CA TRP A 245 -14.27 9.20 4.34
C TRP A 245 -15.27 10.27 4.82
N ASP A 246 -15.14 11.50 4.30
CA ASP A 246 -16.03 12.62 4.62
C ASP A 246 -17.51 12.30 4.34
N THR A 247 -17.81 11.47 3.34
CA THR A 247 -19.18 10.97 3.09
C THR A 247 -19.54 9.74 3.91
N ALA A 248 -18.58 8.85 4.18
CA ALA A 248 -18.85 7.58 4.85
C ALA A 248 -19.19 7.78 6.34
N VAL A 249 -18.53 8.71 7.04
CA VAL A 249 -18.83 9.03 8.45
C VAL A 249 -20.31 9.41 8.66
N PRO A 250 -20.87 10.45 8.02
CA PRO A 250 -22.27 10.81 8.21
C PRO A 250 -23.26 9.76 7.71
N ILE A 251 -22.89 8.90 6.74
CA ILE A 251 -23.73 7.77 6.30
C ILE A 251 -23.74 6.67 7.37
N ALA A 252 -22.58 6.31 7.93
CA ALA A 252 -22.46 5.35 9.03
C ALA A 252 -23.33 5.76 10.24
N GLU A 253 -23.29 7.04 10.63
CA GLU A 253 -24.07 7.59 11.74
C GLU A 253 -25.58 7.70 11.42
N GLN A 254 -25.95 8.28 10.27
CA GLN A 254 -27.34 8.69 9.99
C GLN A 254 -28.18 7.64 9.24
N VAL A 255 -27.55 6.66 8.61
CA VAL A 255 -28.24 5.58 7.87
C VAL A 255 -28.11 4.27 8.64
N TYR A 256 -26.88 3.89 9.00
CA TYR A 256 -26.59 2.58 9.58
C TYR A 256 -26.56 2.56 11.11
N GLY A 257 -26.64 3.74 11.76
CA GLY A 257 -26.74 3.87 13.21
C GLY A 257 -25.51 3.39 13.98
N ILE A 258 -24.33 3.37 13.34
CA ILE A 258 -23.05 2.96 13.95
C ILE A 258 -22.12 4.17 14.16
N ASP A 259 -21.27 4.08 15.19
CA ASP A 259 -20.10 4.95 15.27
C ASP A 259 -19.11 4.58 14.15
N PRO A 260 -18.44 5.53 13.49
CA PRO A 260 -17.40 5.21 12.52
C PRO A 260 -16.23 4.43 13.17
N PRO A 261 -15.54 3.57 12.39
CA PRO A 261 -14.38 2.85 12.88
C PRO A 261 -13.23 3.81 13.24
N GLY A 262 -12.31 3.34 14.08
CA GLY A 262 -10.97 3.91 14.13
C GLY A 262 -10.31 3.82 12.76
N HIS A 263 -9.35 4.68 12.48
CA HIS A 263 -8.70 4.69 11.18
C HIS A 263 -7.27 5.21 11.30
N GLU A 264 -6.46 4.86 10.30
CA GLU A 264 -5.18 5.50 10.06
C GLU A 264 -5.04 5.75 8.56
N VAL A 265 -4.64 6.98 8.20
CA VAL A 265 -4.53 7.40 6.80
C VAL A 265 -3.09 7.19 6.34
N TYR A 266 -2.89 6.26 5.41
CA TYR A 266 -1.56 6.01 4.87
C TYR A 266 -1.25 6.87 3.62
N GLU A 267 0.01 7.28 3.50
CA GLU A 267 0.55 7.93 2.30
C GLU A 267 0.94 6.90 1.23
N TRP A 268 1.02 7.34 -0.02
CA TRP A 268 1.39 6.48 -1.14
C TRP A 268 2.81 5.91 -1.02
N ILE A 269 3.01 4.75 -1.64
CA ILE A 269 4.33 4.23 -2.01
C ILE A 269 4.57 4.56 -3.49
N HIS A 270 5.67 5.22 -3.80
CA HIS A 270 6.10 5.48 -5.18
C HIS A 270 7.16 4.47 -5.61
N VAL A 271 7.13 4.09 -6.88
CA VAL A 271 8.29 3.49 -7.56
C VAL A 271 9.21 4.63 -7.99
N GLU A 272 10.51 4.52 -7.76
CA GLU A 272 11.48 5.54 -8.17
C GLU A 272 11.39 5.78 -9.70
N GLY A 273 11.33 7.05 -10.11
CA GLY A 273 11.19 7.44 -11.52
C GLY A 273 9.78 7.32 -12.12
N GLU A 274 8.89 6.48 -11.58
CA GLU A 274 7.54 6.25 -12.14
C GLU A 274 6.39 6.87 -11.31
N GLY A 275 6.62 7.12 -10.02
CA GLY A 275 5.62 7.72 -9.12
C GLY A 275 4.67 6.69 -8.50
N ALA A 276 3.43 7.10 -8.18
CA ALA A 276 2.48 6.24 -7.47
C ALA A 276 2.02 5.02 -8.30
N MET A 277 2.13 3.84 -7.70
CA MET A 277 1.71 2.57 -8.32
C MET A 277 0.20 2.56 -8.63
N SER A 278 -0.19 1.85 -9.69
CA SER A 278 -1.62 1.62 -9.99
C SER A 278 -1.86 0.34 -10.79
N SER A 279 -2.59 -0.60 -10.20
CA SER A 279 -3.04 -1.85 -10.86
C SER A 279 -3.75 -1.58 -12.19
N SER A 280 -4.58 -0.52 -12.25
CA SER A 280 -5.36 -0.15 -13.44
C SER A 280 -4.54 0.44 -14.61
N LYS A 281 -3.26 0.78 -14.36
CA LYS A 281 -2.32 1.31 -15.36
C LYS A 281 -1.22 0.33 -15.71
N GLY A 282 -1.04 -0.75 -14.94
CA GLY A 282 0.09 -1.67 -15.09
C GLY A 282 1.45 -1.11 -14.62
N THR A 283 1.45 -0.01 -13.86
CA THR A 283 2.66 0.69 -13.38
C THR A 283 2.96 0.38 -11.92
N GLY A 284 2.77 -0.88 -11.50
CA GLY A 284 2.99 -1.31 -10.12
C GLY A 284 3.64 -2.68 -10.10
N ILE A 285 4.67 -2.82 -9.27
CA ILE A 285 5.37 -4.10 -9.06
C ILE A 285 4.49 -4.97 -8.16
N ALA A 286 4.19 -6.20 -8.56
CA ALA A 286 3.29 -7.05 -7.78
C ALA A 286 3.93 -7.40 -6.42
N ALA A 287 3.09 -7.63 -5.40
CA ALA A 287 3.59 -8.03 -4.08
C ALA A 287 4.41 -9.34 -4.15
N GLN A 288 3.96 -10.29 -4.96
CA GLN A 288 4.63 -11.56 -5.19
C GLN A 288 6.01 -11.38 -5.85
N ASP A 289 6.12 -10.57 -6.92
CA ASP A 289 7.40 -10.35 -7.63
C ASP A 289 8.50 -9.84 -6.67
N VAL A 290 8.14 -9.00 -5.70
CA VAL A 290 9.08 -8.50 -4.68
C VAL A 290 9.42 -9.57 -3.64
N LEU A 291 8.47 -10.45 -3.30
CA LEU A 291 8.70 -11.62 -2.46
C LEU A 291 9.48 -12.74 -3.17
N GLU A 292 9.66 -12.73 -4.50
CA GLU A 292 10.63 -13.64 -5.14
C GLU A 292 12.09 -13.21 -4.87
N VAL A 293 12.32 -11.92 -4.61
CA VAL A 293 13.66 -11.31 -4.55
C VAL A 293 14.05 -10.79 -3.16
N THR A 294 13.10 -10.72 -2.22
CA THR A 294 13.25 -10.11 -0.89
C THR A 294 12.71 -11.04 0.18
N PRO A 295 13.42 -11.30 1.30
CA PRO A 295 12.83 -12.02 2.43
C PRO A 295 11.58 -11.29 2.98
N PRO A 296 10.52 -12.01 3.39
CA PRO A 296 9.27 -11.40 3.84
C PRO A 296 9.46 -10.47 5.05
N GLU A 297 10.38 -10.79 5.97
CA GLU A 297 10.72 -9.95 7.12
C GLU A 297 11.31 -8.59 6.72
N VAL A 298 12.12 -8.56 5.67
CA VAL A 298 12.68 -7.32 5.10
C VAL A 298 11.60 -6.51 4.40
N LEU A 299 10.67 -7.17 3.69
CA LEU A 299 9.53 -6.48 3.09
C LEU A 299 8.64 -5.88 4.17
N ARG A 300 8.29 -6.60 5.24
CA ARG A 300 7.54 -6.05 6.39
C ARG A 300 8.27 -4.89 7.05
N PHE A 301 9.60 -4.98 7.22
CA PHE A 301 10.43 -3.92 7.80
C PHE A 301 10.32 -2.58 7.09
N LEU A 302 10.20 -2.56 5.75
CA LEU A 302 9.90 -1.34 4.97
C LEU A 302 8.66 -0.61 5.50
N PHE A 303 7.62 -1.34 5.85
CA PHE A 303 6.35 -0.77 6.32
C PHE A 303 6.41 -0.37 7.79
N MET A 304 7.04 -1.19 8.66
CA MET A 304 7.05 -0.95 10.10
C MET A 304 7.94 0.22 10.52
N ARG A 305 9.08 0.44 9.83
CA ARG A 305 10.01 1.55 10.13
C ARG A 305 9.45 2.95 9.85
N TYR A 306 8.40 3.06 9.04
CA TYR A 306 7.78 4.34 8.68
C TYR A 306 6.34 4.44 9.21
N ARG A 307 6.01 5.58 9.83
CA ARG A 307 4.62 5.92 10.18
C ARG A 307 3.73 5.85 8.93
N PRO A 308 2.47 5.39 9.02
CA PRO A 308 1.60 5.23 7.84
C PRO A 308 1.44 6.52 7.03
N ASN A 309 1.30 7.66 7.71
CA ASN A 309 1.27 9.00 7.09
C ASN A 309 2.61 9.55 6.54
N LYS A 310 3.61 8.70 6.33
CA LYS A 310 4.86 9.04 5.64
C LYS A 310 4.90 8.42 4.25
N HIS A 311 5.19 9.27 3.28
CA HIS A 311 5.51 8.85 1.93
C HIS A 311 6.76 7.93 1.94
N VAL A 312 6.70 6.87 1.16
CA VAL A 312 7.79 5.90 0.99
C VAL A 312 8.14 5.82 -0.49
N GLU A 313 9.42 5.99 -0.80
CA GLU A 313 9.98 5.68 -2.11
C GLU A 313 10.48 4.23 -2.06
N PHE A 314 10.08 3.42 -3.04
CA PHE A 314 10.46 2.03 -3.19
C PHE A 314 11.18 1.85 -4.52
N ASP A 315 12.43 1.40 -4.45
CA ASP A 315 13.21 0.94 -5.59
C ASP A 315 13.45 -0.56 -5.44
N ALA A 316 13.04 -1.34 -6.44
CA ALA A 316 13.29 -2.79 -6.48
C ALA A 316 14.70 -3.13 -6.99
N GLY A 317 15.41 -2.16 -7.57
CA GLY A 317 16.79 -2.27 -8.02
C GLY A 317 17.79 -2.15 -6.87
N GLU A 318 18.57 -1.07 -6.85
CA GLU A 318 19.67 -0.88 -5.90
C GLU A 318 19.18 -0.52 -4.49
N GLY A 319 18.08 0.22 -4.38
CA GLY A 319 17.44 0.56 -3.10
C GLY A 319 16.89 -0.64 -2.35
N LEU A 320 16.60 -1.75 -3.04
CA LEU A 320 16.24 -3.01 -2.39
C LEU A 320 17.42 -3.60 -1.61
N LEU A 321 18.63 -3.51 -2.17
CA LEU A 321 19.85 -3.96 -1.49
C LEU A 321 20.10 -3.11 -0.24
N ASP A 322 19.86 -1.80 -0.32
CA ASP A 322 19.98 -0.88 0.81
C ASP A 322 18.89 -1.10 1.88
N LEU A 323 17.69 -1.55 1.48
CA LEU A 323 16.63 -1.99 2.40
C LEU A 323 17.05 -3.26 3.16
N VAL A 324 17.58 -4.26 2.46
CA VAL A 324 18.07 -5.52 3.05
C VAL A 324 19.26 -5.27 3.99
N ASP A 325 20.29 -4.56 3.52
CA ASP A 325 21.45 -4.19 4.35
C ASP A 325 21.05 -3.26 5.52
N GLY A 326 19.93 -2.53 5.40
CA GLY A 326 19.30 -1.74 6.46
C GLY A 326 18.59 -2.57 7.54
N TYR A 327 17.91 -3.65 7.15
CA TYR A 327 17.31 -4.61 8.08
C TYR A 327 18.38 -5.38 8.85
N ASP A 328 19.38 -5.94 8.15
CA ASP A 328 20.51 -6.64 8.75
C ASP A 328 21.24 -5.77 9.79
N ARG A 329 21.48 -4.49 9.47
CA ARG A 329 22.07 -3.52 10.40
C ARG A 329 21.19 -3.32 11.63
N ALA A 330 19.88 -3.12 11.47
CA ALA A 330 18.97 -2.90 12.59
C ALA A 330 18.90 -4.12 13.53
N MET A 331 18.93 -5.34 12.99
CA MET A 331 19.03 -6.58 13.78
C MET A 331 20.34 -6.65 14.58
N THR A 332 21.46 -6.31 13.93
CA THR A 332 22.79 -6.30 14.57
C THR A 332 22.89 -5.24 15.68
N GLU A 333 22.44 -4.00 15.40
CA GLU A 333 22.42 -2.90 16.39
C GLU A 333 21.55 -3.25 17.61
N LEU A 334 20.41 -3.93 17.41
CA LEU A 334 19.56 -4.39 18.50
C LEU A 334 20.26 -5.46 19.37
N GLU A 335 20.97 -6.42 18.77
CA GLU A 335 21.69 -7.46 19.52
C GLU A 335 22.92 -6.91 20.27
N GLU A 336 23.74 -6.08 19.61
CA GLU A 336 25.00 -5.58 20.18
C GLU A 336 24.79 -4.42 21.18
N GLU A 337 23.85 -3.50 20.88
CA GLU A 337 23.68 -2.24 21.62
C GLU A 337 22.33 -2.09 22.33
N GLY A 338 21.31 -2.90 21.98
CA GLY A 338 19.95 -2.79 22.52
C GLY A 338 19.21 -1.53 22.05
N THR A 339 19.66 -0.90 20.96
CA THR A 339 19.11 0.35 20.43
C THR A 339 19.42 0.45 18.92
N SER A 340 18.89 1.48 18.25
CA SER A 340 19.30 1.88 16.90
C SER A 340 19.24 3.40 16.80
N ASP A 341 20.20 4.01 16.12
CA ASP A 341 20.22 5.46 15.87
C ASP A 341 19.19 5.88 14.79
N GLU A 342 18.78 4.96 13.91
CA GLU A 342 17.82 5.22 12.83
C GLU A 342 16.35 4.98 13.25
N LEU A 343 16.12 3.97 14.09
CA LEU A 343 14.77 3.50 14.41
C LEU A 343 14.30 4.04 15.76
N ARG A 344 13.10 4.63 15.74
CA ARG A 344 12.34 4.84 16.97
C ARG A 344 11.66 3.54 17.36
N ASP A 345 12.07 2.97 18.49
CA ASP A 345 11.54 1.71 19.04
C ASP A 345 12.00 0.47 18.22
N PRO A 346 13.33 0.22 18.11
CA PRO A 346 13.90 -0.78 17.20
C PRO A 346 13.39 -2.20 17.46
N GLU A 347 13.35 -2.62 18.72
CA GLU A 347 12.82 -3.92 19.16
C GLU A 347 11.42 -4.15 18.60
N ARG A 348 10.50 -3.21 18.86
CA ARG A 348 9.10 -3.29 18.42
C ARG A 348 8.93 -3.20 16.90
N VAL A 349 9.76 -2.40 16.22
CA VAL A 349 9.79 -2.35 14.75
C VAL A 349 10.18 -3.71 14.18
N LEU A 350 11.20 -4.36 14.75
CA LEU A 350 11.72 -5.64 14.27
C LEU A 350 10.80 -6.81 14.63
N GLU A 351 10.17 -6.82 15.81
CA GLU A 351 9.11 -7.78 16.18
C GLU A 351 7.97 -7.76 15.16
N LEU A 352 7.38 -6.58 14.90
CA LEU A 352 6.29 -6.42 13.93
C LEU A 352 6.74 -6.71 12.49
N SER A 353 8.04 -6.71 12.24
CA SER A 353 8.62 -7.12 10.96
C SER A 353 8.72 -8.64 10.80
N GLN A 354 8.66 -9.45 11.87
CA GLN A 354 8.73 -10.91 11.74
C GLN A 354 7.40 -11.49 11.23
N PRO A 355 7.38 -12.29 10.15
CA PRO A 355 6.16 -12.97 9.70
C PRO A 355 5.52 -13.84 10.81
N SER A 356 6.33 -14.56 11.58
CA SER A 356 5.90 -15.38 12.74
C SER A 356 5.39 -14.57 13.93
N GLY A 357 5.78 -13.29 14.04
CA GLY A 357 5.63 -12.49 15.26
C GLY A 357 6.64 -12.80 16.37
N GLU A 358 7.52 -13.79 16.16
CA GLU A 358 8.59 -14.16 17.09
C GLU A 358 9.95 -13.72 16.55
N MET A 359 10.74 -13.02 17.37
CA MET A 359 12.13 -12.67 17.03
C MET A 359 12.99 -13.94 16.90
N PRO A 360 13.89 -14.01 15.90
CA PRO A 360 14.78 -15.16 15.74
C PRO A 360 15.74 -15.30 16.94
N GLU A 361 15.97 -16.53 17.40
CA GLU A 361 16.86 -16.81 18.55
C GLU A 361 18.30 -16.30 18.33
N HIS A 362 18.74 -16.28 17.07
CA HIS A 362 20.00 -15.72 16.62
C HIS A 362 19.77 -14.94 15.31
N PRO A 363 20.15 -13.66 15.20
CA PRO A 363 20.23 -13.01 13.90
C PRO A 363 21.29 -13.72 13.05
N SER A 364 20.93 -14.07 11.82
CA SER A 364 21.82 -14.86 10.95
C SER A 364 23.13 -14.11 10.68
N GLN A 365 24.28 -14.81 10.61
CA GLN A 365 25.54 -14.17 10.17
C GLN A 365 25.36 -13.51 8.79
N HIS A 366 25.25 -12.18 8.77
CA HIS A 366 24.71 -11.44 7.63
C HIS A 366 25.74 -11.31 6.49
N VAL A 367 25.49 -12.02 5.39
CA VAL A 367 26.24 -11.85 4.14
C VAL A 367 25.48 -10.88 3.24
N SER A 368 25.98 -9.64 3.11
CA SER A 368 25.33 -8.59 2.31
C SER A 368 24.95 -9.11 0.92
N MET A 369 23.75 -8.76 0.49
CA MET A 369 23.18 -9.15 -0.80
C MET A 369 24.03 -8.62 -1.97
N ARG A 370 24.70 -7.46 -1.77
CA ARG A 370 25.69 -6.88 -2.69
C ARG A 370 26.91 -7.78 -2.89
N HIS A 371 27.35 -8.49 -1.85
CA HIS A 371 28.45 -9.47 -1.97
C HIS A 371 27.98 -10.74 -2.68
N LEU A 372 26.80 -11.26 -2.30
CA LEU A 372 26.20 -12.43 -2.95
C LEU A 372 25.97 -12.20 -4.44
N ALA A 373 25.50 -11.02 -4.85
CA ALA A 373 25.29 -10.66 -6.26
C ALA A 373 26.57 -10.83 -7.11
N ARG A 374 27.73 -10.47 -6.55
CA ARG A 374 29.03 -10.70 -7.21
C ARG A 374 29.45 -12.16 -7.23
N LEU A 375 29.07 -12.95 -6.23
CA LEU A 375 29.40 -14.38 -6.18
C LEU A 375 28.53 -15.23 -7.11
N VAL A 376 27.20 -15.02 -7.15
CA VAL A 376 26.28 -15.82 -7.98
C VAL A 376 26.44 -15.58 -9.48
N ASP A 377 26.98 -14.41 -9.85
CA ASP A 377 27.35 -14.09 -11.24
C ASP A 377 28.67 -14.77 -11.67
N ILE A 378 29.56 -15.07 -10.71
CA ILE A 378 30.77 -15.86 -10.92
C ILE A 378 30.46 -17.37 -10.90
N TYR A 379 29.61 -17.81 -9.97
CA TYR A 379 29.37 -19.22 -9.63
C TYR A 379 27.91 -19.62 -9.87
N GLU A 380 27.71 -20.53 -10.82
CA GLU A 380 26.38 -21.07 -11.14
C GLU A 380 25.86 -22.02 -10.06
N ASP A 381 26.74 -22.77 -9.39
CA ASP A 381 26.38 -23.69 -8.30
C ASP A 381 26.30 -22.95 -6.95
N THR A 382 25.21 -23.19 -6.20
CA THR A 382 25.04 -22.71 -4.82
C THR A 382 26.15 -23.21 -3.90
N GLU A 383 26.65 -24.43 -4.08
CA GLU A 383 27.73 -24.97 -3.24
C GLU A 383 29.05 -24.22 -3.46
N GLU A 384 29.33 -23.76 -4.68
CA GLU A 384 30.53 -22.95 -4.96
C GLU A 384 30.45 -21.56 -4.34
N VAL A 385 29.25 -20.94 -4.35
CA VAL A 385 28.96 -19.68 -3.66
C VAL A 385 29.17 -19.84 -2.15
N LEU A 386 28.52 -20.82 -1.52
CA LEU A 386 28.66 -21.10 -0.09
C LEU A 386 30.12 -21.40 0.30
N ALA A 387 30.81 -22.22 -0.48
CA ALA A 387 32.24 -22.47 -0.27
C ALA A 387 33.10 -21.21 -0.44
N SER A 388 32.68 -20.23 -1.24
CA SER A 388 33.35 -18.93 -1.36
C SER A 388 33.14 -18.05 -0.13
N VAL A 389 31.90 -17.94 0.37
CA VAL A 389 31.55 -17.19 1.59
C VAL A 389 32.29 -17.74 2.82
N ARG A 390 32.36 -19.08 2.96
CA ARG A 390 33.16 -19.74 4.02
C ARG A 390 34.65 -19.42 3.89
N ARG A 391 35.21 -19.43 2.66
CA ARG A 391 36.63 -19.11 2.41
C ARG A 391 36.98 -17.64 2.64
N SER A 392 36.04 -16.71 2.44
CA SER A 392 36.26 -15.28 2.69
C SER A 392 36.11 -14.90 4.17
N GLY A 393 35.82 -15.85 5.06
CA GLY A 393 35.64 -15.62 6.49
C GLY A 393 34.45 -14.72 6.79
N HIS A 394 33.43 -14.70 5.92
CA HIS A 394 32.18 -13.96 6.15
C HIS A 394 31.21 -14.75 7.04
N ILE A 395 31.44 -16.07 7.18
CA ILE A 395 30.79 -16.95 8.15
C ILE A 395 31.87 -17.88 8.75
N GLU A 396 31.78 -18.19 10.05
CA GLU A 396 32.73 -19.08 10.74
C GLU A 396 32.21 -20.52 10.78
N GLU A 397 31.34 -20.82 11.75
CA GLU A 397 30.48 -22.01 11.78
C GLU A 397 29.04 -21.52 11.61
N VAL A 398 28.28 -22.16 10.71
CA VAL A 398 26.85 -21.94 10.51
C VAL A 398 26.08 -23.19 10.91
N THR A 399 24.99 -22.99 11.63
CA THR A 399 23.98 -24.02 11.88
C THR A 399 23.24 -24.40 10.59
N ASP A 400 22.58 -25.57 10.58
CA ASP A 400 21.74 -25.99 9.45
C ASP A 400 20.63 -24.95 9.12
N ALA A 401 20.16 -24.21 10.12
CA ALA A 401 19.17 -23.14 9.98
C ALA A 401 19.75 -21.90 9.28
N GLU A 402 20.91 -21.41 9.73
CA GLU A 402 21.60 -20.28 9.09
C GLU A 402 22.05 -20.61 7.66
N GLU A 403 22.49 -21.84 7.40
CA GLU A 403 22.79 -22.30 6.05
C GLU A 403 21.54 -22.33 5.16
N GLY A 404 20.38 -22.71 5.71
CA GLY A 404 19.07 -22.60 5.03
C GLY A 404 18.71 -21.16 4.65
N LEU A 405 18.87 -20.21 5.59
CA LEU A 405 18.64 -18.78 5.35
C LEU A 405 19.60 -18.23 4.28
N LEU A 406 20.89 -18.57 4.36
CA LEU A 406 21.89 -18.15 3.38
C LEU A 406 21.60 -18.72 1.98
N ARG A 407 21.12 -19.97 1.89
CA ARG A 407 20.67 -20.58 0.61
C ARG A 407 19.48 -19.83 0.02
N SER A 408 18.44 -19.56 0.81
CA SER A 408 17.28 -18.76 0.37
C SER A 408 17.73 -17.37 -0.09
N ARG A 409 18.64 -16.72 0.63
CA ARG A 409 19.19 -15.41 0.26
C ARG A 409 20.00 -15.45 -1.04
N ILE A 410 20.75 -16.52 -1.31
CA ILE A 410 21.45 -16.76 -2.59
C ILE A 410 20.44 -16.89 -3.74
N GLU A 411 19.35 -17.63 -3.55
CA GLU A 411 18.30 -17.83 -4.56
C GLU A 411 17.56 -16.51 -4.85
N ARG A 412 17.12 -15.79 -3.82
CA ARG A 412 16.53 -14.44 -3.90
C ARG A 412 17.47 -13.45 -4.60
N THR A 413 18.78 -13.53 -4.36
CA THR A 413 19.80 -12.71 -5.06
C THR A 413 19.91 -13.04 -6.55
N ARG A 414 19.78 -14.32 -6.94
CA ARG A 414 19.74 -14.72 -8.36
C ARG A 414 18.46 -14.24 -9.04
N ALA A 415 17.32 -14.34 -8.36
CA ALA A 415 16.04 -13.81 -8.85
C ALA A 415 16.13 -12.29 -9.07
N TRP A 416 16.67 -11.54 -8.10
CA TRP A 416 16.91 -10.09 -8.22
C TRP A 416 17.77 -9.72 -9.44
N LEU A 417 18.90 -10.43 -9.64
CA LEU A 417 19.78 -10.22 -10.80
C LEU A 417 19.12 -10.50 -12.16
N ALA A 418 18.09 -11.34 -12.19
CA ALA A 418 17.36 -11.71 -13.40
C ALA A 418 16.16 -10.78 -13.70
N THR A 419 15.68 -10.01 -12.72
CA THR A 419 14.41 -9.27 -12.79
C THR A 419 14.56 -7.76 -12.61
N PHE A 420 15.17 -7.30 -11.50
CA PHE A 420 15.18 -5.89 -11.11
C PHE A 420 16.56 -5.23 -11.11
N ALA A 421 17.65 -6.01 -11.16
CA ALA A 421 18.99 -5.45 -11.18
C ALA A 421 19.27 -4.61 -12.44
N PRO A 422 19.92 -3.43 -12.33
CA PRO A 422 20.27 -2.61 -13.48
C PRO A 422 21.32 -3.30 -14.37
N GLU A 423 21.36 -2.94 -15.66
CA GLU A 423 22.21 -3.59 -16.67
C GLU A 423 23.72 -3.58 -16.32
N ASP A 424 24.19 -2.63 -15.51
CA ASP A 424 25.58 -2.51 -15.07
C ASP A 424 25.90 -3.24 -13.74
N ALA A 425 24.88 -3.79 -13.07
CA ALA A 425 25.09 -4.68 -11.93
C ALA A 425 25.71 -6.02 -12.38
N GLN A 426 25.34 -6.53 -13.56
CA GLN A 426 25.85 -7.79 -14.11
C GLN A 426 27.29 -7.65 -14.66
N LEU A 427 28.18 -8.58 -14.30
CA LEU A 427 29.53 -8.65 -14.87
C LEU A 427 29.44 -9.13 -16.31
N THR A 428 30.01 -8.35 -17.23
CA THR A 428 30.11 -8.78 -18.63
C THR A 428 31.09 -9.95 -18.76
N ARG A 429 30.58 -11.19 -18.66
CA ARG A 429 31.35 -12.42 -18.85
C ARG A 429 32.01 -12.38 -20.23
N ASN A 430 33.33 -12.18 -20.26
CA ASN A 430 34.10 -12.05 -21.49
C ASN A 430 34.73 -13.42 -21.84
N PRO A 431 34.12 -14.22 -22.74
CA PRO A 431 34.43 -15.66 -22.89
C PRO A 431 35.85 -15.95 -23.42
N GLY A 432 36.62 -14.93 -23.80
CA GLY A 432 38.02 -15.07 -24.24
C GLY A 432 39.08 -14.95 -23.14
N ALA A 433 38.73 -14.62 -21.89
CA ALA A 433 39.71 -14.28 -20.86
C ALA A 433 40.28 -15.49 -20.10
N CYS A 434 39.48 -16.52 -19.82
CA CYS A 434 39.91 -17.70 -19.05
C CYS A 434 40.58 -18.76 -19.95
N GLY A 435 41.71 -18.39 -20.55
CA GLY A 435 42.33 -19.17 -21.66
C GLY A 435 43.84 -19.13 -21.73
N ARG A 436 44.56 -18.78 -20.66
CA ARG A 436 46.03 -18.95 -20.58
C ARG A 436 46.44 -19.54 -19.24
N ALA A 437 46.73 -20.84 -19.25
CA ALA A 437 47.20 -21.58 -18.08
C ALA A 437 48.45 -20.95 -17.46
N CYS A 438 48.50 -20.97 -16.13
CA CYS A 438 49.76 -20.83 -15.40
C CYS A 438 50.65 -22.04 -15.71
N THR A 439 51.58 -21.91 -16.65
CA THR A 439 52.65 -22.89 -16.86
C THR A 439 54.00 -22.29 -16.46
N SER A 440 54.56 -22.85 -15.40
CA SER A 440 55.88 -22.51 -14.85
C SER A 440 57.02 -22.85 -15.83
N SER A 441 58.04 -22.00 -15.89
CA SER A 441 59.38 -22.37 -16.42
C SER A 441 60.49 -21.46 -15.84
N PRO A 442 61.76 -21.93 -15.81
CA PRO A 442 62.70 -21.64 -14.71
C PRO A 442 63.74 -20.53 -15.03
N PRO A 443 64.65 -20.14 -14.09
CA PRO A 443 65.35 -18.86 -14.15
C PRO A 443 66.64 -18.87 -14.98
N GLY A 444 66.98 -17.73 -15.62
CA GLY A 444 68.22 -17.57 -16.38
C GLY A 444 68.60 -16.15 -16.82
N SER A 445 69.71 -15.64 -16.27
CA SER A 445 70.69 -14.70 -16.86
C SER A 445 70.26 -13.33 -17.45
N THR A 446 70.54 -12.28 -16.66
CA THR A 446 71.34 -11.07 -17.00
C THR A 446 71.17 -10.36 -18.36
N GLY A 447 70.67 -9.11 -18.32
CA GLY A 447 70.90 -8.10 -19.37
C GLY A 447 70.48 -6.68 -18.92
N ARG A 448 71.42 -5.73 -18.84
CA ARG A 448 71.13 -4.30 -18.52
C ARG A 448 70.64 -3.54 -19.76
N PRO A 449 69.88 -2.44 -19.62
CA PRO A 449 69.09 -1.86 -20.69
C PRO A 449 69.84 -0.86 -21.58
N THR A 450 69.39 -0.70 -22.82
CA THR A 450 69.76 0.39 -23.72
C THR A 450 68.51 1.12 -24.23
N SER A 451 68.43 2.42 -23.94
CA SER A 451 67.38 3.31 -24.49
C SER A 451 67.68 3.72 -25.93
N PRO A 452 66.65 4.07 -26.72
CA PRO A 452 66.76 5.31 -27.49
C PRO A 452 65.48 6.18 -27.54
N ARG A 453 65.66 7.45 -27.12
CA ARG A 453 65.19 8.69 -27.76
C ARG A 453 63.74 8.81 -28.28
N ARG A 454 62.92 9.45 -27.44
CA ARG A 454 62.05 10.64 -27.72
C ARG A 454 61.56 10.87 -29.17
N ALA A 455 60.25 10.73 -29.37
CA ALA A 455 59.47 11.63 -30.21
C ALA A 455 58.82 12.74 -29.36
N ARG A 456 58.62 13.94 -29.91
CA ARG A 456 58.00 15.09 -29.20
C ARG A 456 56.51 15.21 -29.53
N VAL A 457 55.66 15.31 -28.51
CA VAL A 457 54.31 15.89 -28.62
C VAL A 457 54.19 17.07 -27.64
N ARG A 458 53.45 18.11 -28.03
CA ARG A 458 53.37 19.39 -27.29
C ARG A 458 52.41 19.27 -26.09
N PRO A 459 52.78 19.72 -24.88
CA PRO A 459 51.81 19.94 -23.81
C PRO A 459 51.05 21.26 -24.03
N ARG A 460 49.73 21.27 -23.82
CA ARG A 460 48.96 22.51 -23.64
C ARG A 460 49.24 23.05 -22.24
N SER A 461 49.72 24.29 -22.16
CA SER A 461 49.98 24.98 -20.90
C SER A 461 48.71 25.63 -20.36
N TRP A 462 48.30 25.30 -19.13
CA TRP A 462 47.49 26.19 -18.31
C TRP A 462 48.43 27.06 -17.46
N ARG A 463 48.24 28.39 -17.51
CA ARG A 463 48.99 29.35 -16.69
C ARG A 463 48.13 29.73 -15.49
N CYS A 464 48.69 29.63 -14.29
CA CYS A 464 48.22 30.40 -13.14
C CYS A 464 48.77 31.83 -13.19
N SER A 465 47.97 32.81 -12.75
CA SER A 465 48.43 34.07 -12.16
C SER A 465 47.29 34.69 -11.31
N PRO A 466 47.59 35.54 -10.31
CA PRO A 466 46.79 35.64 -9.08
C PRO A 466 46.05 36.99 -8.90
N PHE A 467 45.76 37.35 -7.63
CA PHE A 467 44.95 38.48 -7.10
C PHE A 467 43.42 38.20 -7.06
N GLY A 468 42.69 38.48 -5.97
CA GLY A 468 43.10 38.81 -4.60
C GLY A 468 41.97 39.37 -3.70
N ALA A 469 41.88 38.86 -2.47
CA ALA A 469 41.16 39.45 -1.31
C ALA A 469 39.59 39.42 -1.34
N PRO A 470 38.87 39.73 -0.24
CA PRO A 470 38.21 38.65 0.51
C PRO A 470 36.72 38.88 0.86
N TRP A 471 35.98 37.80 1.14
CA TRP A 471 34.62 37.86 1.67
C TRP A 471 34.61 37.82 3.22
N PRO A 472 33.69 38.54 3.88
CA PRO A 472 33.70 38.68 5.34
C PRO A 472 33.17 37.43 6.06
N ARG A 473 33.70 37.20 7.27
CA ARG A 473 33.12 36.28 8.26
C ARG A 473 32.15 37.06 9.13
N GLU A 474 30.92 36.59 9.29
CA GLU A 474 30.05 37.06 10.36
C GLU A 474 30.31 36.27 11.65
N THR A 475 30.47 37.00 12.76
CA THR A 475 30.51 36.45 14.11
C THR A 475 29.27 36.93 14.87
N PRO A 476 28.57 36.06 15.62
CA PRO A 476 27.43 36.49 16.42
C PRO A 476 27.93 37.29 17.63
N SER A 477 27.39 38.50 17.82
CA SER A 477 27.65 39.32 19.01
C SER A 477 26.54 39.17 20.04
N THR A 478 26.95 39.20 21.31
CA THR A 478 26.13 38.97 22.50
C THR A 478 25.19 40.14 22.81
N TRP A 479 24.00 39.91 23.39
CA TRP A 479 23.46 40.80 24.43
C TRP A 479 22.51 40.12 25.43
N SER A 480 22.82 40.33 26.71
CA SER A 480 21.99 40.25 27.93
C SER A 480 21.05 39.07 28.23
N ARG A 481 21.40 38.37 29.32
CA ARG A 481 20.50 37.59 30.20
C ARG A 481 19.35 38.46 30.77
N ARG A 482 18.16 37.90 30.91
CA ARG A 482 17.35 38.02 32.14
C ARG A 482 16.63 36.70 32.46
N ARG A 483 16.82 36.22 33.68
CA ARG A 483 16.01 35.13 34.28
C ARG A 483 14.64 35.70 34.66
N SER A 484 13.57 34.88 34.64
CA SER A 484 12.75 34.59 35.82
C SER A 484 11.58 33.64 35.55
N ARG A 485 11.65 32.48 36.22
CA ARG A 485 10.58 31.76 36.95
C ARG A 485 9.23 31.47 36.28
N ALA A 486 8.87 30.18 36.34
CA ALA A 486 7.51 29.68 36.22
C ALA A 486 6.54 30.27 37.26
N ILE A 487 5.25 30.25 36.95
CA ILE A 487 4.10 29.90 37.81
C ILE A 487 2.89 29.62 36.89
N SER A 488 2.25 28.47 37.11
CA SER A 488 0.84 28.18 36.79
C SER A 488 0.18 27.71 38.09
N PRO A 489 -1.17 27.59 38.18
CA PRO A 489 -2.23 28.28 37.44
C PRO A 489 -3.20 29.03 38.40
N ALA A 490 -4.14 29.81 37.88
CA ALA A 490 -5.28 30.30 38.67
C ALA A 490 -6.57 30.39 37.85
N SER A 491 -7.64 29.85 38.42
CA SER A 491 -9.01 29.80 37.90
C SER A 491 -9.73 31.15 37.90
N CYS A 492 -10.72 31.33 37.01
CA CYS A 492 -12.07 31.85 37.37
C CYS A 492 -13.04 31.93 36.17
N ARG A 493 -14.08 31.07 36.17
CA ARG A 493 -15.48 31.43 35.84
C ARG A 493 -16.18 31.79 37.18
N PRO A 494 -17.34 32.50 37.26
CA PRO A 494 -18.51 32.51 36.36
C PRO A 494 -19.00 33.96 36.06
N SER A 495 -20.27 34.37 35.80
CA SER A 495 -21.60 33.72 35.78
C SER A 495 -22.67 34.49 34.97
N SER A 496 -23.55 33.75 34.28
CA SER A 496 -25.01 33.97 34.11
C SER A 496 -25.60 35.32 33.62
N ARG A 497 -26.43 35.24 32.57
CA ARG A 497 -27.87 35.66 32.46
C ARG A 497 -28.16 36.10 31.01
N ALA A 498 -29.33 35.96 30.38
CA ALA A 498 -30.56 35.15 30.47
C ALA A 498 -31.73 36.01 29.94
N ARG A 499 -32.29 35.65 28.76
CA ARG A 499 -33.60 36.09 28.20
C ARG A 499 -33.73 37.64 27.96
N SER A 500 -34.65 38.19 27.16
CA SER A 500 -35.89 37.67 26.55
C SER A 500 -36.32 38.48 25.30
N THR A 501 -36.95 37.79 24.33
CA THR A 501 -38.23 38.12 23.64
C THR A 501 -38.42 39.30 22.67
N GLU A 502 -39.27 39.02 21.66
CA GLU A 502 -40.06 39.92 20.78
C GLU A 502 -39.33 40.76 19.72
N SER A 503 -39.96 41.20 18.62
CA SER A 503 -41.00 40.63 17.73
C SER A 503 -41.17 41.57 16.51
N THR A 504 -41.97 41.18 15.50
CA THR A 504 -42.28 41.94 14.26
C THR A 504 -41.10 42.05 13.26
N GLY A 505 -41.24 41.90 11.94
CA GLY A 505 -42.42 41.56 11.13
C GLY A 505 -42.83 42.68 10.16
N LYS A 506 -42.25 42.68 8.94
CA LYS A 506 -42.85 43.17 7.67
C LYS A 506 -41.86 43.13 6.49
N ALA A 507 -42.13 42.25 5.52
CA ALA A 507 -41.93 42.53 4.10
C ALA A 507 -43.26 43.11 3.54
N PRO A 508 -43.45 43.42 2.24
CA PRO A 508 -42.51 43.34 1.10
C PRO A 508 -42.52 44.58 0.17
N THR A 509 -41.57 44.66 -0.78
CA THR A 509 -41.91 45.11 -2.15
C THR A 509 -40.95 44.57 -3.22
N ARG A 510 -41.49 44.28 -4.40
CA ARG A 510 -40.77 43.82 -5.59
C ARG A 510 -40.00 44.98 -6.25
N CYS A 511 -38.92 44.68 -6.95
CA CYS A 511 -38.58 45.41 -8.16
C CYS A 511 -38.06 44.45 -9.24
N SER A 512 -38.53 44.64 -10.47
CA SER A 512 -38.23 43.80 -11.63
C SER A 512 -37.26 44.50 -12.58
N SER A 513 -36.38 43.74 -13.23
CA SER A 513 -36.30 43.60 -14.70
C SER A 513 -34.89 43.57 -15.33
N ARG A 514 -34.77 42.71 -16.35
CA ARG A 514 -33.94 42.79 -17.58
C ARG A 514 -32.40 42.64 -17.51
N TRP A 515 -31.98 41.46 -18.01
CA TRP A 515 -30.82 41.13 -18.85
C TRP A 515 -30.63 42.07 -20.08
N PRO A 516 -29.55 41.94 -20.90
CA PRO A 516 -28.14 41.60 -20.60
C PRO A 516 -27.09 42.42 -21.41
N CYS A 517 -25.79 42.20 -21.12
CA CYS A 517 -24.57 42.34 -21.96
C CYS A 517 -23.36 42.23 -21.01
N THR A 518 -22.22 41.59 -21.30
CA THR A 518 -21.68 40.93 -22.52
C THR A 518 -20.99 39.62 -22.15
#